data_AF-A0AAW8AQ01-F1
#
_entry.id   AF-A0AAW8AQ01-F1
#
_cell.length_a   1.000
_cell.length_b   1.000
_cell.length_c   1.000
_cell.angle_alpha   90.00
_cell.angle_beta   90.00
_cell.angle_gamma   90.00
#
_symmetry.space_group_name_H-M   'P 1'
#
loop_
_entity.id
_entity.type
_entity.pdbx_description
1 polymer ?
#
loop_
_entity_poly.entity_id
_entity_poly.type
_entity_poly.pdbx_seq_one_letter_code
_entity_poly.pdbx_strand_id
1 'polypeptide(L)'
;GPLQSWGGDSKFGVRDTLNFPTRSGILGLICCARGAAGPEVEWLAEMNNLPMEVRAYARTDKEGQPLLREPTLCDFQMVGSGY
;
A
#
# COMPACT_ATOMS: atom_id res chain seq x y z
N GLY A 1 -4.17 -3.04 10.00
CA GLY A 1 -4.58 -4.46 10.07
C GLY A 1 -3.38 -5.38 10.02
N PRO A 2 -3.58 -6.70 10.16
CA PRO A 2 -2.50 -7.69 10.12
C PRO A 2 -1.87 -7.85 8.73
N LEU A 3 -2.63 -7.55 7.67
CA LEU A 3 -2.17 -7.62 6.27
C LEU A 3 -2.29 -6.25 5.61
N GLN A 4 -1.36 -5.96 4.70
CA GLN A 4 -1.32 -4.75 3.87
C GLN A 4 -0.80 -5.09 2.48
N SER A 5 -1.27 -4.37 1.46
CA SER A 5 -0.77 -4.49 0.09
C SER A 5 -0.69 -3.09 -0.55
N TRP A 6 0.50 -2.73 -1.00
CA TRP A 6 0.83 -1.40 -1.53
C TRP A 6 1.41 -1.56 -2.94
N GLY A 7 0.53 -1.63 -3.93
CA GLY A 7 0.90 -1.86 -5.33
C GLY A 7 1.82 -0.76 -5.88
N GLY A 8 2.87 -1.18 -6.59
CA GLY A 8 3.83 -0.30 -7.28
C GLY A 8 3.61 -0.31 -8.79
N ASP A 9 4.19 -1.31 -9.46
CA ASP A 9 3.97 -1.58 -10.90
C ASP A 9 3.45 -3.01 -11.04
N SER A 10 2.26 -3.17 -11.61
CA SER A 10 1.61 -4.48 -11.81
C SER A 10 0.68 -4.37 -13.00
N LYS A 11 1.27 -4.46 -14.21
CA LYS A 11 0.54 -4.31 -15.49
C LYS A 11 -0.28 -5.53 -15.90
N PHE A 12 -0.10 -6.67 -15.25
CA PHE A 12 -0.70 -7.96 -15.64
C PHE A 12 -1.41 -8.63 -14.44
N GLY A 13 -1.69 -9.94 -14.52
CA GLY A 13 -2.45 -10.68 -13.51
C GLY A 13 -1.75 -10.87 -12.16
N VAL A 14 -0.44 -10.67 -12.09
CA VAL A 14 0.31 -10.68 -10.82
C VAL A 14 0.24 -9.29 -10.20
N ARG A 15 -0.20 -9.24 -8.94
CA ARG A 15 -0.24 -8.01 -8.14
C ARG A 15 0.82 -8.09 -7.05
N ASP A 16 1.87 -7.30 -7.21
CA ASP A 16 2.94 -7.20 -6.22
C ASP A 16 2.63 -6.13 -5.17
N THR A 17 3.31 -6.22 -4.02
CA THR A 17 3.25 -5.22 -2.96
C THR A 17 4.64 -4.72 -2.61
N LEU A 18 4.75 -3.41 -2.37
CA LEU A 18 5.94 -2.81 -1.79
C LEU A 18 5.95 -2.97 -0.27
N ASN A 19 7.14 -2.86 0.30
CA ASN A 19 7.40 -2.96 1.74
C ASN A 19 6.84 -1.76 2.56
N PHE A 20 6.45 -0.69 1.86
CA PHE A 20 5.99 0.56 2.44
C PHE A 20 4.81 1.10 1.61
N PRO A 21 3.92 1.90 2.23
CA PRO A 21 2.82 2.53 1.52
C PRO A 21 3.27 3.38 0.34
N THR A 22 2.55 3.26 -0.77
CA THR A 22 2.72 4.14 -1.92
C THR A 22 1.98 5.44 -1.72
N ARG A 23 2.51 6.52 -2.31
CA ARG A 23 1.85 7.82 -2.27
C ARG A 23 0.45 7.78 -2.87
N SER A 24 0.27 7.08 -3.99
CA SER A 24 -1.03 6.88 -4.62
C SER A 24 -2.01 6.13 -3.70
N GLY A 25 -1.54 5.08 -3.01
CA GLY A 25 -2.36 4.34 -2.04
C GLY A 25 -2.82 5.21 -0.86
N ILE A 26 -1.92 6.01 -0.30
CA ILE A 26 -2.25 6.93 0.81
C ILE A 26 -3.19 8.05 0.36
N LEU A 27 -2.94 8.68 -0.79
CA LEU A 27 -3.83 9.71 -1.32
C LEU A 27 -5.22 9.15 -1.60
N GLY A 28 -5.32 7.94 -2.16
CA GLY A 28 -6.59 7.25 -2.34
C GLY A 28 -7.33 6.99 -1.03
N LEU A 29 -6.64 6.56 0.03
CA LEU A 29 -7.23 6.40 1.36
C LEU A 29 -7.76 7.72 1.93
N ILE A 30 -7.04 8.82 1.73
CA ILE A 30 -7.47 10.16 2.16
C ILE A 30 -8.71 10.60 1.37
N CYS A 31 -8.75 10.37 0.05
CA CYS A 31 -9.94 10.60 -0.77
C CYS A 31 -11.16 9.85 -0.22
N CYS A 32 -11.01 8.55 0.07
CA CYS A 32 -12.07 7.74 0.68
C CYS A 32 -12.55 8.32 2.02
N ALA A 33 -11.62 8.72 2.89
CA ALA A 33 -11.97 9.30 4.19
C ALA A 33 -12.69 10.66 4.07
N ARG A 34 -12.38 11.43 3.02
CA ARG A 34 -13.08 12.69 2.68
C ARG A 34 -14.45 12.48 2.03
N GLY A 35 -14.78 11.25 1.62
CA GLY A 35 -15.96 10.98 0.78
C GLY A 35 -15.84 11.58 -0.63
N ALA A 36 -14.60 11.76 -1.10
CA ALA A 36 -14.29 12.34 -2.40
C ALA A 36 -14.75 11.42 -3.54
N ALA A 37 -15.26 12.01 -4.63
CA ALA A 37 -15.86 11.26 -5.71
C ALA A 37 -15.53 11.88 -7.06
N GLY A 38 -15.17 11.02 -8.02
CA GLY A 38 -14.74 11.47 -9.34
C GLY A 38 -13.24 11.78 -9.40
N PRO A 39 -12.81 12.63 -10.35
CA PRO A 39 -11.38 12.76 -10.69
C PRO A 39 -10.50 13.45 -9.64
N GLU A 40 -11.05 14.33 -8.79
CA GLU A 40 -10.32 15.07 -7.74
C GLU A 40 -9.01 15.75 -8.22
N VAL A 41 -9.00 16.28 -9.45
CA VAL A 41 -7.78 16.73 -10.15
C VAL A 41 -7.09 17.88 -9.41
N GLU A 42 -7.84 18.89 -9.00
CA GLU A 42 -7.32 20.09 -8.37
C GLU A 42 -6.70 19.76 -7.00
N TRP A 43 -7.41 18.98 -6.20
CA TRP A 43 -6.94 18.56 -4.89
C TRP A 43 -5.70 17.66 -4.99
N LEU A 44 -5.70 16.71 -5.94
CA LEU A 44 -4.53 15.87 -6.19
C LEU A 44 -3.31 16.69 -6.66
N ALA A 45 -3.53 17.73 -7.47
CA ALA A 45 -2.47 18.65 -7.89
C ALA A 45 -1.87 19.43 -6.71
N GLU A 46 -2.70 19.88 -5.77
CA GLU A 46 -2.23 20.51 -4.52
C GLU A 46 -1.41 19.54 -3.68
N MET A 47 -1.95 18.32 -3.45
CA MET A 47 -1.26 17.29 -2.68
C MET A 47 0.06 16.86 -3.33
N ASN A 48 0.16 16.95 -4.67
CA ASN A 48 1.39 16.62 -5.40
C ASN A 48 2.58 17.50 -4.98
N ASN A 49 2.32 18.72 -4.49
CA ASN A 49 3.38 19.63 -4.02
C ASN A 49 3.82 19.39 -2.57
N LEU A 50 3.13 18.51 -1.83
CA LEU A 50 3.44 18.23 -0.43
C LEU A 50 4.31 16.97 -0.29
N PRO A 51 5.34 16.99 0.57
CA PRO A 51 6.17 15.82 0.83
C PRO A 51 5.40 14.76 1.62
N MET A 52 5.77 13.50 1.40
CA MET A 52 5.28 12.36 2.18
C MET A 52 6.49 11.67 2.82
N GLU A 53 6.47 11.55 4.15
CA GLU A 53 7.46 10.81 4.92
C GLU A 53 6.83 9.52 5.46
N VAL A 54 7.53 8.38 5.30
CA VAL A 54 7.11 7.09 5.85
C VAL A 54 8.14 6.63 6.87
N ARG A 55 7.71 6.44 8.11
CA ARG A 55 8.52 5.83 9.16
C ARG A 55 8.04 4.41 9.41
N ALA A 56 8.95 3.46 9.23
CA ALA A 56 8.67 2.06 9.49
C ALA A 56 9.60 1.55 10.58
N TYR A 57 9.01 0.83 11.53
CA TYR A 57 9.71 0.27 12.68
C TYR A 57 9.71 -1.24 12.56
N ALA A 58 10.88 -1.86 12.74
CA ALA A 58 11.00 -3.30 12.86
C ALA A 58 10.74 -3.71 14.31
N ARG A 59 10.19 -4.91 14.51
CA ARG A 59 10.18 -5.52 15.84
C ARG A 59 11.61 -5.93 16.20
N THR A 60 11.97 -5.81 17.46
CA THR A 60 13.23 -6.32 17.98
C THR A 60 13.01 -7.63 18.70
N ASP A 61 14.03 -8.50 18.70
CA ASP A 61 14.06 -9.68 19.55
C ASP A 61 14.36 -9.31 21.02
N LYS A 62 14.56 -10.33 21.87
CA LYS A 62 14.90 -10.15 23.29
C LYS A 62 16.30 -9.57 23.51
N GLU A 63 17.15 -9.62 22.50
CA GLU A 63 18.54 -9.15 22.51
C GLU A 63 18.68 -7.76 21.88
N GLY A 64 17.56 -7.16 21.45
CA GLY A 64 17.51 -5.84 20.82
C GLY A 64 17.89 -5.85 19.34
N GLN A 65 18.09 -7.02 18.73
CA GLN A 65 18.40 -7.13 17.31
C GLN A 65 17.10 -7.00 16.50
N PRO A 66 17.13 -6.34 15.33
CA PRO A 66 15.96 -6.23 14.48
C PRO A 66 15.57 -7.60 13.94
N LEU A 67 14.33 -8.01 14.17
CA LEU A 67 13.76 -9.19 13.53
C LEU A 67 13.66 -8.92 12.02
N LEU A 68 14.25 -9.81 11.23
CA LEU A 68 14.12 -9.79 9.78
C LEU A 68 12.64 -9.91 9.41
N ARG A 69 12.21 -9.12 8.43
CA ARG A 69 10.84 -9.20 7.92
C ARG A 69 10.61 -10.57 7.29
N GLU A 70 9.50 -11.19 7.65
CA GLU A 70 9.00 -12.37 6.96
C GLU A 70 8.75 -12.06 5.47
N PRO A 71 8.94 -13.03 4.58
CA PRO A 71 8.69 -12.85 3.16
C PRO A 71 7.23 -12.44 2.92
N THR A 72 7.00 -11.65 1.88
CA THR A 72 5.67 -11.20 1.49
C THR A 72 4.76 -12.40 1.22
N LEU A 73 3.59 -12.43 1.88
CA LEU A 73 2.57 -13.43 1.63
C LEU A 73 2.08 -13.32 0.18
N CYS A 74 2.08 -14.45 -0.53
CA CYS A 74 1.50 -14.56 -1.87
C CYS A 74 0.11 -15.20 -1.77
N ASP A 75 -0.91 -14.53 -2.33
CA ASP A 75 -2.29 -15.01 -2.36
C ASP A 75 -2.68 -15.46 -3.78
N PHE A 76 -3.16 -16.71 -3.91
CA PHE A 76 -3.59 -17.29 -5.19
C PHE A 76 -5.09 -17.06 -5.38
N GLN A 77 -5.45 -15.85 -5.83
CA GLN A 77 -6.84 -15.45 -6.03
C GLN A 77 -7.37 -15.86 -7.41
N MET A 78 -8.30 -16.82 -7.47
CA MET A 78 -8.96 -17.28 -8.71
C MET A 78 -10.27 -16.53 -8.97
N VAL A 79 -10.57 -16.23 -10.23
CA VAL A 79 -11.84 -15.62 -10.68
C VAL A 79 -12.46 -16.52 -11.76
N GLY A 80 -13.73 -16.92 -11.60
CA GLY A 80 -14.50 -17.63 -12.62
C GLY A 80 -14.44 -19.17 -12.63
N SER A 81 -14.03 -19.82 -11.53
CA SER A 81 -13.87 -21.29 -11.47
C SER A 81 -15.16 -22.13 -11.43
N GLY A 82 -16.30 -21.56 -11.85
CA GLY A 82 -17.63 -22.18 -11.71
C GLY A 82 -18.60 -21.85 -12.85
N TYR A 83 -18.08 -21.35 -13.97
CA TYR A 83 -18.79 -21.29 -15.25
C TYR A 83 -18.23 -22.33 -16.21
#